data_AF-A0A8T3ZBF3-F1
#
_entry.id   AF-A0A8T3ZBF3-F1
#
_cell.length_a   1.000
_cell.length_b   1.000
_cell.length_c   1.000
_cell.angle_alpha   90.00
_cell.angle_beta   90.00
_cell.angle_gamma   90.00
#
_symmetry.space_group_name_H-M   'P 1'
#
loop_
_entity.id
_entity.type
_entity.pdbx_description
1 polymer ?
#
loop_
_entity_poly.entity_id
_entity_poly.type
_entity_poly.pdbx_seq_one_letter_code
_entity_poly.pdbx_strand_id
1 'polypeptide(L)'
;MKALDRAKVLVGFVLLFAGLDILLLLSHNNRLVSIPLIAVGLGLLAWGFGLGQGREETEERKGTLSSRLINVFTFGGRLRPALPFLGIGIIALDVAYNIYLSSYTTLGSNDTVILLMGAILFAYNFVPGKYAVERDFALLFSVFLFLILVVPTTAYAIVYGGLREEDTNSPFIYYLLTVPTSGILNLFGVQTWIYPNLHPNPLVQDWTSRLNAIEYATGGAYQPVSIGLSCSGLYSVTIFVSAFLAFVSVEYRKFDRKVALLLLLGVVMAWFANVLRMAIIVWVGHTYGIDALLWTHANLGIFIFMTWVLVFWGLMFKYLGVLEPRGGEGKRPRRKPSTCVLCGGMFSQDAPAERCECGALCHKSCLKGDRCPACGKSLAGKPPK
;
A
#
# COMPACT_ATOMS: atom_id res chain seq x y z
N MET A 1 -18.33 13.99 -15.44
CA MET A 1 -17.33 14.73 -16.24
C MET A 1 -17.83 14.86 -17.65
N LYS A 2 -17.95 16.10 -18.13
CA LYS A 2 -18.23 16.40 -19.53
C LYS A 2 -17.00 15.99 -20.36
N ALA A 3 -17.17 15.77 -21.66
CA ALA A 3 -16.06 15.40 -22.56
C ALA A 3 -14.90 16.43 -22.49
N LEU A 4 -15.24 17.71 -22.32
CA LEU A 4 -14.28 18.80 -22.15
C LEU A 4 -13.39 18.64 -20.89
N ASP A 5 -13.94 18.13 -19.79
CA ASP A 5 -13.17 17.90 -18.56
C ASP A 5 -12.16 16.75 -18.74
N ARG A 6 -12.55 15.70 -19.49
CA ARG A 6 -11.68 14.57 -19.84
C ARG A 6 -10.49 15.03 -20.69
N ALA A 7 -10.75 15.88 -21.68
CA ALA A 7 -9.70 16.42 -22.54
C ALA A 7 -8.70 17.26 -21.74
N LYS A 8 -9.17 18.14 -20.84
CA LYS A 8 -8.29 18.94 -19.97
C LYS A 8 -7.40 18.08 -19.07
N VAL A 9 -7.97 17.02 -18.48
CA VAL A 9 -7.21 16.09 -17.64
C VAL A 9 -6.14 15.37 -18.47
N LEU A 10 -6.49 14.86 -19.66
CA LEU A 10 -5.54 14.18 -20.54
C LEU A 10 -4.40 15.12 -20.97
N VAL A 11 -4.73 16.33 -21.45
CA VAL A 11 -3.74 17.34 -21.84
C VAL A 11 -2.87 17.72 -20.64
N GLY A 12 -3.47 17.87 -19.46
CA GLY A 12 -2.75 18.17 -18.23
C GLY A 12 -1.69 17.11 -17.90
N PHE A 13 -2.03 15.83 -17.99
CA PHE A 13 -1.06 14.73 -17.80
C PHE A 13 0.05 14.74 -18.85
N VAL A 14 -0.30 14.91 -20.13
CA VAL A 14 0.69 14.95 -21.22
C VAL A 14 1.71 16.08 -21.00
N LEU A 15 1.25 17.29 -20.68
CA LEU A 15 2.14 18.44 -20.43
C LEU A 15 2.98 18.25 -19.17
N LEU A 16 2.40 17.66 -18.11
CA LEU A 16 3.12 17.36 -16.88
C LEU A 16 4.27 16.37 -17.12
N PHE A 17 3.99 15.23 -17.77
CA PHE A 17 5.00 14.22 -18.04
C PHE A 17 6.03 14.68 -19.07
N ALA A 18 5.63 15.37 -20.14
CA ALA A 18 6.57 15.95 -21.09
C ALA A 18 7.50 16.98 -20.42
N GLY A 19 6.95 17.81 -19.52
CA GLY A 19 7.75 18.76 -18.75
C GLY A 19 8.73 18.06 -17.82
N LEU A 20 8.30 17.02 -17.10
CA LEU A 20 9.17 16.21 -16.22
C LEU A 20 10.27 15.49 -17.02
N ASP A 21 9.92 14.90 -18.16
CA ASP A 21 10.87 14.19 -19.02
C ASP A 21 11.97 15.13 -19.53
N ILE A 22 11.58 16.32 -20.01
CA ILE A 22 12.53 17.35 -20.44
C ILE A 22 13.40 17.84 -19.27
N LEU A 23 12.81 17.98 -18.07
CA LEU A 23 13.54 18.41 -16.89
C LEU A 23 14.59 17.40 -16.44
N LEU A 24 14.29 16.11 -16.56
CA LEU A 24 15.11 15.01 -16.04
C LEU A 24 16.12 14.48 -17.08
N LEU A 25 15.74 14.38 -18.36
CA LEU A 25 16.55 13.73 -19.39
C LEU A 25 17.41 14.69 -20.23
N LEU A 26 17.11 15.99 -20.27
CA LEU A 26 17.81 16.93 -21.13
C LEU A 26 18.74 17.90 -20.37
N SER A 27 19.77 18.38 -21.08
CA SER A 27 20.80 19.27 -20.52
C SER A 27 20.23 20.56 -19.93
N HIS A 28 20.99 21.20 -19.04
CA HIS A 28 20.60 22.37 -18.23
C HIS A 28 19.87 23.50 -18.98
N ASN A 29 20.10 23.67 -20.29
CA ASN A 29 19.46 24.70 -21.10
C ASN A 29 17.95 24.50 -21.31
N ASN A 30 17.41 23.30 -21.10
CA ASN A 30 15.98 23.01 -21.33
C ASN A 30 15.10 23.25 -20.09
N ARG A 31 15.67 23.73 -18.98
CA ARG A 31 14.93 24.07 -17.75
C ARG A 31 13.86 25.15 -17.98
N LEU A 32 14.14 26.11 -18.86
CA LEU A 32 13.21 27.21 -19.20
C LEU A 32 11.92 26.72 -19.86
N VAL A 33 11.95 25.59 -20.58
CA VAL A 33 10.79 25.03 -21.28
C VAL A 33 10.03 24.04 -20.38
N SER A 34 10.75 23.25 -19.59
CA SER A 34 10.16 22.24 -18.70
C SER A 34 9.28 22.83 -17.59
N ILE A 35 9.71 23.89 -16.90
CA ILE A 35 8.99 24.47 -15.76
C ILE A 35 7.60 24.99 -16.18
N PRO A 36 7.45 25.78 -17.26
CA PRO A 36 6.14 26.17 -17.77
C PRO A 36 5.24 25.00 -18.15
N LEU A 37 5.79 23.96 -18.80
CA LEU A 37 5.02 22.76 -19.18
C LEU A 37 4.43 22.05 -17.96
N ILE A 38 5.26 21.85 -16.92
CA ILE A 38 4.83 21.28 -15.63
C ILE A 38 3.75 22.15 -15.00
N ALA A 39 3.96 23.46 -14.92
CA ALA A 39 3.02 24.39 -14.29
C ALA A 39 1.66 24.42 -15.02
N VAL A 40 1.65 24.48 -16.35
CA VAL A 40 0.43 24.43 -17.17
C VAL A 40 -0.26 23.07 -17.01
N GLY A 41 0.51 21.97 -17.02
CA GLY A 41 -0.01 20.63 -16.79
C GLY A 41 -0.74 20.51 -15.44
N LEU A 42 -0.11 20.94 -14.36
CA LEU A 42 -0.71 20.96 -13.01
C LEU A 42 -1.95 21.87 -12.95
N GLY A 43 -1.92 23.04 -13.59
CA GLY A 43 -3.06 23.95 -13.66
C GLY A 43 -4.28 23.36 -14.38
N LEU A 44 -4.05 22.68 -15.51
CA LEU A 44 -5.11 21.99 -16.24
C LEU A 44 -5.68 20.79 -15.47
N LEU A 45 -4.84 20.05 -14.74
CA LEU A 45 -5.31 18.98 -13.85
C LEU A 45 -6.17 19.54 -12.72
N ALA A 46 -5.68 20.57 -12.01
CA ALA A 46 -6.42 21.21 -10.93
C ALA A 46 -7.78 21.77 -11.40
N TRP A 47 -7.83 22.34 -12.60
CA TRP A 47 -9.07 22.83 -13.19
C TRP A 47 -9.98 21.68 -13.67
N GLY A 48 -9.44 20.71 -14.41
CA GLY A 48 -10.19 19.59 -14.97
C GLY A 48 -10.85 18.72 -13.90
N PHE A 49 -10.20 18.60 -12.74
CA PHE A 49 -10.77 17.88 -11.60
C PHE A 49 -11.74 18.71 -10.75
N GLY A 50 -11.81 20.02 -10.97
CA GLY A 50 -12.77 20.91 -10.32
C GLY A 50 -12.63 20.89 -8.80
N LEU A 51 -12.03 21.95 -8.25
CA LEU A 51 -11.90 22.25 -6.81
C LEU A 51 -13.20 22.22 -5.95
N GLY A 52 -14.31 21.67 -6.46
CA GLY A 52 -15.65 21.86 -5.89
C GLY A 52 -16.67 20.76 -6.09
N GLN A 53 -16.32 19.48 -6.30
CA GLN A 53 -17.32 18.41 -6.06
C GLN A 53 -17.33 18.01 -4.59
N GLY A 54 -18.12 18.77 -3.83
CA GLY A 54 -18.41 18.55 -2.43
C GLY A 54 -18.93 17.14 -2.14
N ARG A 55 -18.27 16.54 -1.15
CA ARG A 55 -18.77 15.57 -0.15
C ARG A 55 -20.22 15.10 -0.30
N GLU A 56 -20.38 13.93 -0.90
CA GLU A 56 -21.15 12.88 -0.24
C GLU A 56 -20.17 11.77 0.16
N GLU A 57 -19.58 11.90 1.36
CA GLU A 57 -19.02 10.72 2.03
C GLU A 57 -20.22 9.88 2.45
N THR A 58 -20.47 8.80 1.72
CA THR A 58 -21.52 7.84 2.03
C THR A 58 -21.35 7.38 3.48
N GLU A 59 -22.36 7.57 4.33
CA GLU A 59 -22.33 7.23 5.77
C GLU A 59 -21.86 5.79 6.04
N GLU A 60 -22.06 4.90 5.06
CA GLU A 60 -21.66 3.50 5.07
C GLU A 60 -20.15 3.26 5.29
N ARG A 61 -19.31 4.29 5.06
CA ARG A 61 -17.85 4.22 5.24
C ARG A 61 -17.37 4.44 6.67
N LYS A 62 -18.23 4.88 7.59
CA LYS A 62 -17.84 5.08 9.00
C LYS A 62 -17.52 3.73 9.64
N GLY A 63 -16.24 3.36 9.71
CA GLY A 63 -15.78 2.23 10.52
C GLY A 63 -14.77 1.27 9.91
N THR A 64 -14.30 1.47 8.67
CA THR A 64 -13.16 0.70 8.13
C THR A 64 -11.85 1.12 8.80
N LEU A 65 -10.83 0.25 8.79
CA LEU A 65 -9.49 0.61 9.27
C LEU A 65 -8.91 1.80 8.48
N SER A 66 -9.15 1.84 7.17
CA SER A 66 -8.70 2.92 6.30
C SER A 66 -9.27 4.27 6.72
N SER A 67 -10.57 4.33 7.02
CA SER A 67 -11.21 5.57 7.49
C SER A 67 -10.57 6.08 8.78
N ARG A 68 -10.19 5.17 9.69
CA ARG A 68 -9.49 5.54 10.94
C ARG A 68 -8.07 6.00 10.68
N LEU A 69 -7.29 5.25 9.89
CA LEU A 69 -5.92 5.60 9.54
C LEU A 69 -5.84 6.92 8.79
N ILE A 70 -6.72 7.13 7.79
CA ILE A 70 -6.80 8.39 7.05
C ILE A 70 -7.25 9.52 7.98
N ASN A 71 -8.20 9.29 8.89
CA ASN A 71 -8.59 10.32 9.86
C ASN A 71 -7.43 10.66 10.80
N VAL A 72 -6.63 9.69 11.24
CA VAL A 72 -5.43 9.96 12.05
C VAL A 72 -4.40 10.74 11.23
N PHE A 73 -4.07 10.28 10.02
CA PHE A 73 -3.13 10.93 9.12
C PHE A 73 -3.55 12.35 8.73
N THR A 74 -4.85 12.59 8.61
CA THR A 74 -5.40 13.90 8.23
C THR A 74 -5.84 14.76 9.44
N PHE A 75 -5.48 14.38 10.67
CA PHE A 75 -5.91 15.04 11.91
C PHE A 75 -7.42 15.33 11.96
N GLY A 76 -8.23 14.28 11.84
CA GLY A 76 -9.70 14.36 11.81
C GLY A 76 -10.24 14.98 10.52
N GLY A 77 -9.51 14.87 9.41
CA GLY A 77 -9.90 15.43 8.11
C GLY A 77 -9.48 16.90 7.91
N ARG A 78 -8.87 17.55 8.90
CA ARG A 78 -8.41 18.95 8.82
C ARG A 78 -7.33 19.16 7.78
N LEU A 79 -6.42 18.19 7.62
CA LEU A 79 -5.34 18.24 6.62
C LEU A 79 -5.77 17.83 5.20
N ARG A 80 -6.99 17.31 5.00
CA ARG A 80 -7.41 16.85 3.65
C ARG A 80 -7.23 17.93 2.57
N PRO A 81 -7.63 19.20 2.78
CA PRO A 81 -7.40 20.26 1.79
C PRO A 81 -5.91 20.56 1.55
N ALA A 82 -5.04 20.25 2.51
CA ALA A 82 -3.60 20.48 2.43
C ALA A 82 -2.83 19.37 1.69
N LEU A 83 -3.43 18.19 1.48
CA LEU A 83 -2.77 17.04 0.85
C LEU A 83 -2.12 17.37 -0.51
N PRO A 84 -2.76 18.16 -1.41
CA PRO A 84 -2.12 18.46 -2.68
C PRO A 84 -0.86 19.31 -2.54
N PHE A 85 -0.84 20.24 -1.59
CA PHE A 85 0.32 21.06 -1.30
C PHE A 85 1.44 20.23 -0.68
N LEU A 86 1.10 19.26 0.20
CA LEU A 86 2.08 18.31 0.72
C LEU A 86 2.68 17.44 -0.39
N GLY A 87 1.85 16.97 -1.34
CA GLY A 87 2.31 16.21 -2.50
C GLY A 87 3.31 16.99 -3.37
N ILE A 88 2.98 18.25 -3.70
CA ILE A 88 3.88 19.16 -4.44
C ILE A 88 5.17 19.40 -3.65
N GLY A 89 5.07 19.65 -2.34
CA GLY A 89 6.23 19.85 -1.47
C GLY A 89 7.18 18.67 -1.44
N ILE A 90 6.65 17.44 -1.38
CA ILE A 90 7.44 16.20 -1.44
C ILE A 90 8.16 16.08 -2.79
N ILE A 91 7.46 16.26 -3.90
CA ILE A 91 8.05 16.19 -5.25
C ILE A 91 9.15 17.26 -5.41
N ALA A 92 8.87 18.49 -5.00
CA ALA A 92 9.81 19.60 -5.12
C ALA A 92 11.07 19.37 -4.27
N LEU A 93 10.91 18.82 -3.05
CA LEU A 93 12.03 18.51 -2.17
C LEU A 93 12.91 17.39 -2.75
N ASP A 94 12.29 16.34 -3.28
CA ASP A 94 12.99 15.21 -3.94
C ASP A 94 13.78 15.67 -5.17
N VAL A 95 13.15 16.48 -6.03
CA VAL A 95 13.81 17.06 -7.21
C VAL A 95 14.92 18.03 -6.80
N ALA A 96 14.69 18.88 -5.79
CA ALA A 96 15.73 19.78 -5.29
C ALA A 96 16.91 19.01 -4.69
N TYR A 97 16.65 17.94 -3.93
CA TYR A 97 17.69 17.06 -3.43
C TYR A 97 18.53 16.48 -4.57
N ASN A 98 17.88 15.94 -5.61
CA ASN A 98 18.57 15.36 -6.76
C ASN A 98 19.35 16.39 -7.60
N ILE A 99 18.90 17.65 -7.65
CA ILE A 99 19.59 18.71 -8.41
C ILE A 99 20.76 19.31 -7.63
N TYR A 100 20.58 19.57 -6.33
CA TYR A 100 21.54 20.37 -5.55
C TYR A 100 22.45 19.54 -4.64
N LEU A 101 21.99 18.38 -4.19
CA LEU A 101 22.70 17.55 -3.19
C LEU A 101 23.20 16.23 -3.79
N SER A 102 22.45 15.62 -4.73
CA SER A 102 22.91 14.42 -5.41
C SER A 102 24.04 14.74 -6.40
N SER A 103 25.09 13.92 -6.39
CA SER A 103 26.18 14.01 -7.36
C SER A 103 25.80 13.44 -8.74
N TYR A 104 24.60 12.85 -8.87
CA TYR A 104 24.10 12.27 -10.12
C TYR A 104 22.69 12.79 -10.40
N THR A 105 22.39 13.04 -11.67
CA THR A 105 21.07 13.50 -12.12
C THR A 105 20.08 12.36 -12.35
N THR A 106 20.42 11.13 -11.96
CA THR A 106 19.57 9.95 -12.15
C THR A 106 18.68 9.71 -10.95
N LEU A 107 17.39 9.50 -11.18
CA LEU A 107 16.45 9.07 -10.15
C LEU A 107 16.76 7.63 -9.72
N GLY A 108 16.93 7.44 -8.41
CA GLY A 108 17.03 6.14 -7.78
C GLY A 108 15.68 5.48 -7.52
N SER A 109 15.74 4.26 -6.97
CA SER A 109 14.55 3.48 -6.61
C SER A 109 13.72 4.15 -5.51
N ASN A 110 14.38 4.78 -4.52
CA ASN A 110 13.72 5.52 -3.45
C ASN A 110 13.03 6.79 -3.96
N ASP A 111 13.67 7.55 -4.86
CA ASP A 111 13.09 8.75 -5.47
C ASP A 111 11.77 8.40 -6.18
N THR A 112 11.74 7.26 -6.91
CA THR A 112 10.52 6.79 -7.58
C THR A 112 9.35 6.59 -6.60
N VAL A 113 9.62 6.04 -5.41
CA VAL A 113 8.58 5.83 -4.37
C VAL A 113 8.13 7.16 -3.77
N ILE A 114 9.05 8.09 -3.53
CA ILE A 114 8.76 9.43 -3.01
C ILE A 114 7.92 10.22 -4.01
N LEU A 115 8.30 10.21 -5.29
CA LEU A 115 7.57 10.84 -6.38
C LEU A 115 6.18 10.23 -6.55
N LEU A 116 6.05 8.89 -6.48
CA LEU A 116 4.75 8.22 -6.51
C LEU A 116 3.85 8.64 -5.35
N MET A 117 4.39 8.69 -4.11
CA MET A 117 3.67 9.20 -2.95
C MET A 117 3.22 10.64 -3.19
N GLY A 118 4.13 11.51 -3.61
CA GLY A 118 3.83 12.93 -3.87
C GLY A 118 2.73 13.10 -4.91
N ALA A 119 2.78 12.31 -5.98
CA ALA A 119 1.75 12.28 -7.02
C ALA A 119 0.39 11.80 -6.51
N ILE A 120 0.36 10.78 -5.65
CA ILE A 120 -0.89 10.27 -5.04
C ILE A 120 -1.48 11.29 -4.07
N LEU A 121 -0.65 11.94 -3.23
CA LEU A 121 -1.09 13.02 -2.33
C LEU A 121 -1.63 14.22 -3.11
N PHE A 122 -0.98 14.58 -4.20
CA PHE A 122 -1.45 15.58 -5.15
C PHE A 122 -2.81 15.20 -5.74
N ALA A 123 -2.93 13.98 -6.27
CA ALA A 123 -4.12 13.47 -6.91
C ALA A 123 -5.29 13.22 -5.94
N TYR A 124 -5.06 13.10 -4.64
CA TYR A 124 -6.02 12.53 -3.69
C TYR A 124 -7.39 13.24 -3.70
N ASN A 125 -7.41 14.57 -3.60
CA ASN A 125 -8.67 15.33 -3.58
C ASN A 125 -9.35 15.41 -4.95
N PHE A 126 -8.64 15.07 -6.01
CA PHE A 126 -9.11 15.10 -7.38
C PHE A 126 -9.82 13.80 -7.79
N VAL A 127 -9.61 12.70 -7.06
CA VAL A 127 -10.26 11.42 -7.35
C VAL A 127 -11.74 11.45 -6.92
N PRO A 128 -12.70 11.19 -7.84
CA PRO A 128 -14.12 11.18 -7.53
C PRO A 128 -14.50 10.24 -6.40
N GLY A 129 -15.50 10.62 -5.59
CA GLY A 129 -15.96 9.82 -4.45
C GLY A 129 -16.39 8.38 -4.79
N LYS A 130 -16.85 8.12 -6.02
CA LYS A 130 -17.15 6.77 -6.50
C LYS A 130 -15.94 5.83 -6.52
N TYR A 131 -14.72 6.37 -6.63
CA TYR A 131 -13.45 5.62 -6.60
C TYR A 131 -12.72 5.80 -5.26
N ALA A 132 -13.45 6.15 -4.20
CA ALA A 132 -12.80 6.43 -2.94
C ALA A 132 -12.24 5.16 -2.26
N VAL A 133 -12.56 3.94 -2.72
CA VAL A 133 -11.91 2.70 -2.22
C VAL A 133 -10.50 2.62 -2.80
N GLU A 134 -10.39 2.76 -4.11
CA GLU A 134 -9.15 2.73 -4.88
C GLU A 134 -8.24 3.90 -4.51
N ARG A 135 -8.83 5.09 -4.30
CA ARG A 135 -8.12 6.27 -3.79
C ARG A 135 -7.49 6.02 -2.43
N ASP A 136 -8.29 5.53 -1.48
CA ASP A 136 -7.84 5.29 -0.10
C ASP A 136 -6.81 4.15 -0.07
N PHE A 137 -6.98 3.13 -0.92
CA PHE A 137 -6.00 2.06 -1.14
C PHE A 137 -4.68 2.61 -1.67
N ALA A 138 -4.69 3.41 -2.74
CA ALA A 138 -3.48 3.96 -3.34
C ALA A 138 -2.70 4.83 -2.33
N LEU A 139 -3.40 5.68 -1.57
CA LEU A 139 -2.79 6.49 -0.52
C LEU A 139 -2.17 5.62 0.59
N LEU A 140 -2.90 4.65 1.12
CA LEU A 140 -2.37 3.80 2.19
C LEU A 140 -1.22 2.92 1.68
N PHE A 141 -1.32 2.40 0.46
CA PHE A 141 -0.26 1.66 -0.19
C PHE A 141 1.02 2.49 -0.31
N SER A 142 0.93 3.72 -0.83
CA SER A 142 2.11 4.58 -0.96
C SER A 142 2.67 4.97 0.40
N VAL A 143 1.82 5.25 1.39
CA VAL A 143 2.24 5.54 2.77
C VAL A 143 2.98 4.36 3.40
N PHE A 144 2.43 3.15 3.34
CA PHE A 144 3.11 1.97 3.85
C PHE A 144 4.41 1.69 3.09
N LEU A 145 4.41 1.84 1.76
CA LEU A 145 5.60 1.64 0.95
C LEU A 145 6.72 2.61 1.35
N PHE A 146 6.41 3.90 1.52
CA PHE A 146 7.36 4.90 2.00
C PHE A 146 7.86 4.61 3.41
N LEU A 147 6.96 4.27 4.35
CA LEU A 147 7.32 4.02 5.74
C LEU A 147 8.14 2.75 5.94
N ILE A 148 7.91 1.70 5.14
CA ILE A 148 8.60 0.41 5.27
C ILE A 148 9.90 0.41 4.45
N LEU A 149 9.93 1.07 3.29
CA LEU A 149 11.09 1.07 2.39
C LEU A 149 11.96 2.32 2.56
N VAL A 150 11.40 3.49 2.28
CA VAL A 150 12.17 4.74 2.16
C VAL A 150 12.68 5.20 3.52
N VAL A 151 11.83 5.25 4.55
CA VAL A 151 12.23 5.75 5.86
C VAL A 151 13.39 4.94 6.48
N PRO A 152 13.35 3.59 6.55
CA PRO A 152 14.44 2.81 7.12
C PRO A 152 15.72 2.89 6.29
N THR A 153 15.63 2.83 4.96
CA THR A 153 16.80 2.90 4.09
C THR A 153 17.47 4.27 4.15
N THR A 154 16.70 5.37 4.13
CA THR A 154 17.24 6.72 4.30
C THR A 154 17.80 6.95 5.71
N ALA A 155 17.11 6.49 6.76
CA ALA A 155 17.61 6.60 8.13
C ALA A 155 18.94 5.85 8.30
N TYR A 156 19.04 4.63 7.76
CA TYR A 156 20.26 3.85 7.75
C TYR A 156 21.38 4.58 7.00
N ALA A 157 21.10 5.10 5.80
CA ALA A 157 22.06 5.84 4.99
C ALA A 157 22.60 7.10 5.71
N ILE A 158 21.75 7.81 6.44
CA ILE A 158 22.14 8.97 7.26
C ILE A 158 23.04 8.55 8.43
N VAL A 159 22.68 7.47 9.15
CA VAL A 159 23.41 7.02 10.35
C VAL A 159 24.80 6.49 10.00
N TYR A 160 24.93 5.73 8.92
CA TYR A 160 26.17 5.05 8.54
C TYR A 160 27.00 5.83 7.49
N GLY A 161 26.60 7.06 7.16
CA GLY A 161 27.33 7.93 6.23
C GLY A 161 27.34 7.44 4.77
N GLY A 162 26.58 6.39 4.47
CA GLY A 162 26.49 5.76 3.15
C GLY A 162 25.23 6.20 2.41
N LEU A 163 25.17 7.44 1.93
CA LEU A 163 24.07 7.88 1.04
C LEU A 163 24.13 7.22 -0.35
N ARG A 164 25.09 6.33 -0.64
CA ARG A 164 25.50 6.02 -2.02
C ARG A 164 25.74 4.55 -2.38
N GLU A 165 25.95 3.65 -1.43
CA GLU A 165 26.21 2.23 -1.74
C GLU A 165 25.02 1.39 -1.28
N GLU A 166 24.42 0.62 -2.19
CA GLU A 166 23.49 -0.46 -1.82
C GLU A 166 24.23 -1.34 -0.82
N ASP A 167 23.85 -1.28 0.46
CA ASP A 167 24.56 -2.01 1.50
C ASP A 167 24.24 -3.50 1.38
N THR A 168 25.03 -4.16 0.54
CA THR A 168 24.98 -5.59 0.26
C THR A 168 25.54 -6.43 1.43
N ASN A 169 26.09 -5.77 2.46
CA ASN A 169 26.73 -6.38 3.62
C ASN A 169 25.83 -6.45 4.87
N SER A 170 24.51 -6.35 4.68
CA SER A 170 23.57 -6.51 5.78
C SER A 170 23.59 -7.95 6.32
N PRO A 171 23.69 -8.16 7.66
CA PRO A 171 23.51 -9.48 8.27
C PRO A 171 22.20 -10.16 7.87
N PHE A 172 21.15 -9.36 7.56
CA PHE A 172 19.88 -9.87 7.06
C PHE A 172 20.03 -10.58 5.72
N ILE A 173 20.78 -10.01 4.77
CA ILE A 173 21.01 -10.61 3.45
C ILE A 173 21.82 -11.91 3.60
N TYR A 174 22.82 -11.90 4.49
CA TYR A 174 23.64 -13.08 4.74
C TYR A 174 22.80 -14.26 5.25
N TYR A 175 22.14 -14.08 6.40
CA TYR A 175 21.46 -15.19 7.09
C TYR A 175 20.13 -15.58 6.43
N LEU A 176 19.36 -14.62 5.92
CA LEU A 176 18.06 -14.92 5.33
C LEU A 176 18.15 -15.34 3.87
N LEU A 177 19.20 -14.99 3.13
CA LEU A 177 19.21 -15.22 1.68
C LEU A 177 20.44 -16.00 1.23
N THR A 178 21.63 -15.54 1.57
CA THR A 178 22.89 -16.14 1.09
C THR A 178 23.03 -17.59 1.57
N VAL A 179 22.85 -17.81 2.89
CA VAL A 179 22.95 -19.16 3.48
C VAL A 179 21.88 -20.12 2.93
N PRO A 180 20.58 -19.77 2.92
CA PRO A 180 19.57 -20.65 2.32
C PRO A 180 19.79 -20.92 0.82
N THR A 181 20.21 -19.91 0.06
CA THR A 181 20.46 -20.07 -1.39
C THR A 181 21.60 -21.05 -1.64
N SER A 182 22.72 -20.90 -0.94
CA SER A 182 23.84 -21.86 -1.01
C SER A 182 23.42 -23.27 -0.59
N GLY A 183 22.59 -23.40 0.46
CA GLY A 183 22.03 -24.69 0.87
C GLY A 183 21.24 -25.38 -0.25
N ILE A 184 20.36 -24.64 -0.94
CA ILE A 184 19.61 -25.17 -2.09
C ILE A 184 20.53 -25.52 -3.27
N LEU A 185 21.54 -24.69 -3.56
CA LEU A 185 22.50 -24.94 -4.64
C LEU A 185 23.33 -26.21 -4.39
N ASN A 186 23.79 -26.41 -3.15
CA ASN A 186 24.50 -27.63 -2.75
C ASN A 186 23.61 -28.88 -2.90
N LEU A 187 22.30 -28.77 -2.63
CA LEU A 187 21.34 -29.86 -2.90
C LEU A 187 21.18 -30.16 -4.39
N PHE A 188 21.31 -29.16 -5.26
CA PHE A 188 21.34 -29.34 -6.71
C PHE A 188 22.71 -29.76 -7.28
N GLY A 189 23.69 -30.05 -6.41
CA GLY A 189 25.02 -30.50 -6.80
C GLY A 189 25.97 -29.38 -7.22
N VAL A 190 25.59 -28.11 -7.04
CA VAL A 190 26.48 -26.96 -7.26
C VAL A 190 27.24 -26.71 -5.96
N GLN A 191 28.53 -27.04 -5.93
CA GLN A 191 29.38 -26.76 -4.78
C GLN A 191 29.56 -25.25 -4.66
N THR A 192 29.14 -24.71 -3.52
CA THR A 192 29.18 -23.27 -3.24
C THR A 192 29.97 -22.97 -1.98
N TRP A 193 30.76 -21.90 -2.03
CA TRP A 193 31.43 -21.33 -0.87
C TRP A 193 30.82 -19.97 -0.54
N ILE A 194 30.56 -19.75 0.75
CA ILE A 194 29.99 -18.53 1.26
C ILE A 194 31.09 -17.75 1.96
N TYR A 195 31.30 -16.49 1.56
CA TYR A 195 32.22 -15.59 2.24
C TYR A 195 31.42 -14.54 3.02
N PRO A 196 31.30 -14.69 4.36
CA PRO A 196 30.71 -13.65 5.19
C PRO A 196 31.65 -12.46 5.24
N ASN A 197 31.31 -11.37 4.56
CA ASN A 197 31.99 -10.10 4.77
C ASN A 197 31.45 -9.44 6.05
N LEU A 198 31.81 -9.99 7.22
CA LEU A 198 31.46 -9.44 8.53
C LEU A 198 32.43 -8.33 8.99
N HIS A 199 33.49 -8.02 8.24
CA HIS A 199 34.38 -6.91 8.56
C HIS A 199 34.92 -6.20 7.31
N PRO A 200 34.69 -4.88 7.16
CA PRO A 200 35.54 -4.08 6.30
C PRO A 200 36.91 -4.06 6.97
N ASN A 201 37.89 -4.78 6.42
CA ASN A 201 39.27 -4.49 6.79
C ASN A 201 39.56 -3.08 6.25
N PRO A 202 39.78 -2.06 7.11
CA PRO A 202 39.98 -0.69 6.64
C PRO A 202 41.23 -0.51 5.77
N LEU A 203 42.09 -1.53 5.69
CA LEU A 203 43.31 -1.55 4.88
C LEU A 203 43.15 -2.29 3.54
N VAL A 204 42.05 -3.00 3.31
CA VAL A 204 41.77 -3.70 2.04
C VAL A 204 40.60 -2.98 1.38
N GLN A 205 40.93 -1.95 0.61
CA GLN A 205 39.98 -1.17 -0.19
C GLN A 205 39.66 -1.89 -1.51
N ASP A 206 39.34 -3.19 -1.43
CA ASP A 206 38.90 -3.93 -2.61
C ASP A 206 37.37 -4.01 -2.62
N TRP A 207 36.75 -3.58 -3.71
CA TRP A 207 35.30 -3.49 -3.85
C TRP A 207 34.60 -4.86 -3.74
N THR A 208 35.35 -5.94 -3.98
CA THR A 208 34.95 -7.33 -3.79
C THR A 208 34.73 -7.72 -2.32
N SER A 209 35.35 -7.01 -1.37
CA SER A 209 35.30 -7.30 0.08
C SER A 209 34.07 -6.75 0.82
N ARG A 210 33.13 -6.13 0.10
CA ARG A 210 31.92 -5.50 0.69
C ARG A 210 30.60 -6.22 0.39
N LEU A 211 30.66 -7.38 -0.26
CA LEU A 211 29.47 -8.05 -0.81
C LEU A 211 29.28 -9.43 -0.19
N ASN A 212 28.06 -9.78 0.20
CA ASN A 212 27.72 -11.18 0.40
C ASN A 212 27.82 -11.90 -0.95
N ALA A 213 28.76 -12.82 -1.09
CA ALA A 213 29.03 -13.51 -2.36
C ALA A 213 28.92 -15.03 -2.24
N ILE A 214 28.43 -15.65 -3.30
CA ILE A 214 28.48 -17.09 -3.53
C ILE A 214 29.51 -17.33 -4.61
N GLU A 215 30.55 -18.10 -4.31
CA GLU A 215 31.49 -18.59 -5.32
C GLU A 215 31.13 -20.01 -5.74
N TYR A 216 31.21 -20.29 -7.03
CA TYR A 216 31.11 -21.62 -7.59
C TYR A 216 32.20 -21.87 -8.63
N ALA A 217 32.56 -23.13 -8.84
CA ALA A 217 33.58 -23.54 -9.80
C ALA A 217 32.95 -23.94 -11.14
N THR A 218 33.34 -23.27 -12.23
CA THR A 218 32.96 -23.64 -13.59
C THR A 218 34.22 -23.83 -14.42
N GLY A 219 34.46 -25.06 -14.91
CA GLY A 219 35.64 -25.35 -15.74
C GLY A 219 36.99 -25.15 -15.04
N GLY A 220 37.03 -25.24 -13.70
CA GLY A 220 38.24 -25.02 -12.89
C GLY A 220 38.50 -23.57 -12.49
N ALA A 221 37.70 -22.60 -12.96
CA ALA A 221 37.75 -21.21 -12.51
C ALA A 221 36.63 -20.93 -11.50
N TYR A 222 36.94 -20.15 -10.46
CA TYR A 222 35.97 -19.69 -9.48
C TYR A 222 35.28 -18.42 -9.98
N GLN A 223 33.96 -18.40 -9.97
CA GLN A 223 33.15 -17.24 -10.35
C GLN A 223 32.37 -16.72 -9.13
N PRO A 224 32.65 -15.50 -8.65
CA PRO A 224 31.89 -14.89 -7.58
C PRO A 224 30.59 -14.28 -8.10
N VAL A 225 29.48 -14.58 -7.43
CA VAL A 225 28.19 -13.89 -7.62
C VAL A 225 27.83 -13.15 -6.34
N SER A 226 27.85 -11.82 -6.41
CA SER A 226 27.44 -10.96 -5.31
C SER A 226 25.92 -10.86 -5.23
N ILE A 227 25.38 -10.93 -4.01
CA ILE A 227 23.97 -10.79 -3.70
C ILE A 227 23.73 -9.39 -3.15
N GLY A 228 23.24 -8.50 -4.01
CA GLY A 228 22.90 -7.13 -3.63
C GLY A 228 21.51 -6.95 -3.03
N LEU A 229 21.23 -5.75 -2.51
CA LEU A 229 19.91 -5.38 -1.99
C LEU A 229 18.83 -5.50 -3.07
N SER A 230 19.14 -5.10 -4.29
CA SER A 230 18.31 -5.29 -5.50
C SER A 230 17.96 -6.77 -5.78
N CYS A 231 18.86 -7.70 -5.43
CA CYS A 231 18.68 -9.14 -5.62
C CYS A 231 17.96 -9.82 -4.44
N SER A 232 18.00 -9.18 -3.27
CA SER A 232 17.51 -9.75 -2.01
C SER A 232 16.00 -10.03 -1.98
N GLY A 233 15.26 -9.39 -2.88
CA GLY A 233 13.80 -9.42 -2.90
C GLY A 233 13.15 -8.65 -1.75
N LEU A 234 13.92 -7.84 -1.00
CA LEU A 234 13.40 -6.90 -0.01
C LEU A 234 12.39 -5.93 -0.62
N TYR A 235 12.63 -5.45 -1.84
CA TYR A 235 11.69 -4.61 -2.57
C TYR A 235 10.36 -5.34 -2.81
N SER A 236 10.40 -6.57 -3.31
CA SER A 236 9.21 -7.38 -3.58
C SER A 236 8.41 -7.69 -2.31
N VAL A 237 9.09 -8.06 -1.22
CA VAL A 237 8.45 -8.28 0.09
C VAL A 237 7.82 -6.99 0.60
N THR A 238 8.53 -5.87 0.51
CA THR A 238 8.02 -4.58 0.99
C THR A 238 6.81 -4.10 0.19
N ILE A 239 6.84 -4.25 -1.14
CA ILE A 239 5.69 -3.96 -2.02
C ILE A 239 4.51 -4.85 -1.66
N PHE A 240 4.74 -6.16 -1.48
CA PHE A 240 3.71 -7.10 -1.07
C PHE A 240 3.10 -6.73 0.28
N VAL A 241 3.91 -6.50 1.32
CA VAL A 241 3.44 -6.13 2.66
C VAL A 241 2.65 -4.83 2.62
N SER A 242 3.14 -3.82 1.91
CA SER A 242 2.45 -2.54 1.75
C SER A 242 1.10 -2.70 1.06
N ALA A 243 1.04 -3.50 -0.01
CA ALA A 243 -0.21 -3.78 -0.74
C ALA A 243 -1.20 -4.57 0.12
N PHE A 244 -0.73 -5.57 0.86
CA PHE A 244 -1.55 -6.35 1.77
C PHE A 244 -2.12 -5.48 2.89
N LEU A 245 -1.28 -4.66 3.55
CA LEU A 245 -1.72 -3.77 4.62
C LEU A 245 -2.71 -2.72 4.12
N ALA A 246 -2.48 -2.15 2.93
CA ALA A 246 -3.42 -1.23 2.29
C ALA A 246 -4.76 -1.90 1.98
N PHE A 247 -4.73 -3.10 1.38
CA PHE A 247 -5.93 -3.87 1.06
C PHE A 247 -6.73 -4.22 2.32
N VAL A 248 -6.07 -4.77 3.34
CA VAL A 248 -6.69 -5.09 4.62
C VAL A 248 -7.27 -3.85 5.27
N SER A 249 -6.54 -2.73 5.23
CA SER A 249 -7.02 -1.48 5.82
C SER A 249 -8.30 -1.00 5.15
N VAL A 250 -8.39 -1.12 3.82
CA VAL A 250 -9.55 -0.66 3.05
C VAL A 250 -10.75 -1.59 3.19
N GLU A 251 -10.54 -2.91 3.12
CA GLU A 251 -11.65 -3.87 3.09
C GLU A 251 -12.10 -4.33 4.49
N TYR A 252 -11.20 -4.33 5.50
CA TYR A 252 -11.49 -4.85 6.82
C TYR A 252 -11.66 -3.75 7.88
N ARG A 253 -12.51 -4.05 8.88
CA ARG A 253 -12.78 -3.14 10.02
C ARG A 253 -11.81 -3.32 11.19
N LYS A 254 -11.16 -4.48 11.29
CA LYS A 254 -10.24 -4.82 12.39
C LYS A 254 -9.11 -5.71 11.88
N PHE A 255 -7.93 -5.54 12.47
CA PHE A 255 -6.78 -6.40 12.25
C PHE A 255 -6.86 -7.56 13.24
N ASP A 256 -7.30 -8.74 12.78
CA ASP A 256 -7.46 -9.92 13.63
C ASP A 256 -6.27 -10.88 13.50
N ARG A 257 -6.24 -11.91 14.36
CA ARG A 257 -5.18 -12.92 14.34
C ARG A 257 -5.12 -13.69 13.01
N LYS A 258 -6.24 -13.83 12.31
CA LYS A 258 -6.29 -14.50 10.99
C LYS A 258 -5.57 -13.68 9.94
N VAL A 259 -5.85 -12.38 9.86
CA VAL A 259 -5.14 -11.44 8.99
C VAL A 259 -3.65 -11.41 9.31
N ALA A 260 -3.28 -11.39 10.60
CA ALA A 260 -1.87 -11.45 11.00
C ALA A 260 -1.17 -12.75 10.55
N LEU A 261 -1.83 -13.90 10.70
CA LEU A 261 -1.31 -15.19 10.24
C LEU A 261 -1.17 -15.25 8.71
N LEU A 262 -2.10 -14.64 7.97
CA LEU A 262 -2.01 -14.55 6.51
C LEU A 262 -0.90 -13.60 6.05
N LEU A 263 -0.70 -12.48 6.74
CA LEU A 263 0.44 -11.61 6.49
C LEU A 263 1.75 -12.37 6.71
N LEU A 264 1.87 -13.08 7.84
CA LEU A 264 3.05 -13.89 8.15
C LEU A 264 3.27 -14.98 7.09
N LEU A 265 2.22 -15.71 6.72
CA LEU A 265 2.28 -16.71 5.64
C LEU A 265 2.74 -16.08 4.32
N GLY A 266 2.22 -14.89 3.99
CA GLY A 266 2.63 -14.14 2.80
C GLY A 266 4.11 -13.77 2.84
N VAL A 267 4.59 -13.23 3.95
CA VAL A 267 6.02 -12.88 4.11
C VAL A 267 6.91 -14.12 3.99
N VAL A 268 6.54 -15.23 4.64
CA VAL A 268 7.29 -16.50 4.58
C VAL A 268 7.33 -17.04 3.15
N MET A 269 6.19 -17.07 2.47
CA MET A 269 6.13 -17.54 1.08
C MET A 269 6.95 -16.64 0.14
N ALA A 270 6.91 -15.32 0.34
CA ALA A 270 7.65 -14.36 -0.48
C ALA A 270 9.17 -14.53 -0.29
N TRP A 271 9.58 -14.77 0.96
CA TRP A 271 10.96 -15.15 1.28
C TRP A 271 11.38 -16.43 0.55
N PHE A 272 10.59 -17.50 0.59
CA PHE A 272 10.89 -18.74 -0.14
C PHE A 272 11.01 -18.50 -1.65
N ALA A 273 10.11 -17.71 -2.24
CA ALA A 273 10.16 -17.37 -3.67
C ALA A 273 11.44 -16.60 -4.04
N ASN A 274 11.91 -15.71 -3.17
CA ASN A 274 13.16 -14.97 -3.38
C ASN A 274 14.38 -15.88 -3.31
N VAL A 275 14.45 -16.78 -2.33
CA VAL A 275 15.55 -17.75 -2.22
C VAL A 275 15.56 -18.68 -3.45
N LEU A 276 14.39 -19.17 -3.87
CA LEU A 276 14.25 -19.99 -5.07
C LEU A 276 14.71 -19.24 -6.34
N ARG A 277 14.32 -17.97 -6.48
CA ARG A 277 14.78 -17.11 -7.59
C ARG A 277 16.30 -17.04 -7.65
N MET A 278 16.96 -16.77 -6.52
CA MET A 278 18.42 -16.67 -6.46
C MET A 278 19.09 -18.01 -6.80
N ALA A 279 18.58 -19.11 -6.27
CA ALA A 279 19.10 -20.45 -6.55
C ALA A 279 19.01 -20.78 -8.05
N ILE A 280 17.89 -20.47 -8.70
CA ILE A 280 17.73 -20.72 -10.15
C ILE A 280 18.70 -19.83 -10.97
N ILE A 281 18.86 -18.54 -10.61
CA ILE A 281 19.78 -17.64 -11.32
C ILE A 281 21.22 -18.16 -11.26
N VAL A 282 21.69 -18.54 -10.07
CA VAL A 282 23.05 -19.07 -9.89
C VAL A 282 23.21 -20.42 -10.58
N TRP A 283 22.22 -21.30 -10.49
CA TRP A 283 22.23 -22.59 -11.18
C TRP A 283 22.32 -22.43 -12.70
N VAL A 284 21.51 -21.54 -13.29
CA VAL A 284 21.55 -21.23 -14.73
C VAL A 284 22.91 -20.63 -15.12
N GLY A 285 23.48 -19.74 -14.32
CA GLY A 285 24.81 -19.20 -14.58
C GLY A 285 25.90 -20.25 -14.54
N HIS A 286 25.83 -21.18 -13.59
CA HIS A 286 26.75 -22.30 -13.49
C HIS A 286 26.67 -23.23 -14.73
N THR A 287 25.46 -23.53 -15.23
CA THR A 287 25.29 -24.50 -16.33
C THR A 287 25.38 -23.89 -17.73
N TYR A 288 24.95 -22.65 -17.91
CA TYR A 288 24.80 -22.00 -19.22
C TYR A 288 25.66 -20.74 -19.40
N GLY A 289 26.38 -20.30 -18.36
CA GLY A 289 27.28 -19.15 -18.42
C GLY A 289 26.63 -17.80 -18.07
N ILE A 290 27.44 -16.74 -18.13
CA ILE A 290 27.09 -15.41 -17.62
C ILE A 290 25.94 -14.74 -18.37
N ASP A 291 25.84 -14.91 -19.69
CA ASP A 291 24.77 -14.29 -20.49
C ASP A 291 23.40 -14.85 -20.10
N ALA A 292 23.32 -16.17 -19.88
CA ALA A 292 22.12 -16.84 -19.41
C ALA A 292 21.78 -16.42 -17.97
N LEU A 293 22.78 -16.22 -17.11
CA LEU A 293 22.60 -15.68 -15.76
C LEU A 293 21.97 -14.29 -15.82
N LEU A 294 22.52 -13.37 -16.62
CA LEU A 294 22.02 -11.99 -16.72
C LEU A 294 20.60 -11.94 -17.29
N TRP A 295 20.32 -12.74 -18.33
CA TRP A 295 18.96 -12.85 -18.87
C TRP A 295 17.98 -13.39 -17.83
N THR A 296 18.36 -14.46 -17.12
CA THR A 296 17.52 -15.05 -16.07
C THR A 296 17.33 -14.08 -14.92
N HIS A 297 18.36 -13.35 -14.53
CA HIS A 297 18.30 -12.33 -13.49
C HIS A 297 17.27 -11.24 -13.80
N ALA A 298 17.28 -10.74 -15.04
CA ALA A 298 16.39 -9.68 -15.51
C ALA A 298 14.92 -10.13 -15.61
N ASN A 299 14.67 -11.38 -15.98
CA ASN A 299 13.32 -11.85 -16.32
C ASN A 299 12.69 -12.77 -15.28
N LEU A 300 13.45 -13.64 -14.61
CA LEU A 300 12.87 -14.65 -13.72
C LEU A 300 12.15 -14.04 -12.51
N GLY A 301 12.65 -12.90 -12.04
CA GLY A 301 12.06 -12.20 -10.90
C GLY A 301 10.58 -11.86 -11.10
N ILE A 302 10.22 -11.34 -12.29
CA ILE A 302 8.83 -10.96 -12.56
C ILE A 302 7.92 -12.19 -12.64
N PHE A 303 8.38 -13.30 -13.23
CA PHE A 303 7.57 -14.52 -13.36
C PHE A 303 7.31 -15.19 -12.01
N ILE A 304 8.35 -15.38 -11.20
CA ILE A 304 8.21 -16.01 -9.87
C ILE A 304 7.33 -15.13 -8.97
N PHE A 305 7.57 -13.82 -8.96
CA PHE A 305 6.79 -12.89 -8.15
C PHE A 305 5.31 -12.85 -8.58
N MET A 306 5.01 -12.71 -9.87
CA MET A 306 3.62 -12.69 -10.35
C MET A 306 2.90 -14.01 -10.08
N THR A 307 3.56 -15.15 -10.33
CA THR A 307 2.98 -16.48 -10.09
C THR A 307 2.62 -16.65 -8.63
N TRP A 308 3.55 -16.30 -7.73
CA TRP A 308 3.27 -16.27 -6.31
C TRP A 308 2.07 -15.38 -6.04
N VAL A 309 2.12 -14.09 -6.46
CA VAL A 309 1.11 -13.04 -6.20
C VAL A 309 -0.27 -13.62 -6.48
N LEU A 310 -0.47 -14.20 -7.66
CA LEU A 310 -1.71 -14.84 -8.05
C LEU A 310 -2.13 -15.99 -7.11
N VAL A 311 -1.21 -16.89 -6.77
CA VAL A 311 -1.50 -18.02 -5.86
C VAL A 311 -1.93 -17.52 -4.48
N PHE A 312 -1.18 -16.59 -3.87
CA PHE A 312 -1.53 -16.09 -2.55
C PHE A 312 -2.84 -15.32 -2.54
N TRP A 313 -3.08 -14.42 -3.50
CA TRP A 313 -4.35 -13.68 -3.53
C TRP A 313 -5.52 -14.64 -3.78
N GLY A 314 -5.34 -15.64 -4.64
CA GLY A 314 -6.32 -16.72 -4.84
C GLY A 314 -6.62 -17.49 -3.54
N LEU A 315 -5.59 -17.87 -2.79
CA LEU A 315 -5.75 -18.52 -1.48
C LEU A 315 -6.40 -17.57 -0.48
N MET A 316 -5.95 -16.32 -0.41
CA MET A 316 -6.45 -15.31 0.52
C MET A 316 -7.95 -15.06 0.28
N PHE A 317 -8.39 -14.88 -0.96
CA PHE A 317 -9.82 -14.71 -1.27
C PHE A 317 -10.64 -15.95 -0.94
N LYS A 318 -10.10 -17.15 -1.16
CA LYS A 318 -10.73 -18.42 -0.81
C LYS A 318 -10.87 -18.62 0.70
N TYR A 319 -9.83 -18.30 1.47
CA TYR A 319 -9.78 -18.58 2.92
C TYR A 319 -10.34 -17.45 3.80
N LEU A 320 -10.23 -16.19 3.39
CA LEU A 320 -10.79 -15.07 4.15
C LEU A 320 -12.29 -14.91 3.97
N GLY A 321 -12.92 -15.70 3.10
CA GLY A 321 -14.36 -15.58 2.88
C GLY A 321 -14.72 -14.17 2.41
N VAL A 322 -13.87 -13.52 1.61
CA VAL A 322 -14.25 -12.27 0.92
C VAL A 322 -15.43 -12.48 -0.04
N LEU A 323 -15.76 -13.76 -0.30
CA LEU A 323 -16.98 -14.21 -0.97
C LEU A 323 -18.15 -14.52 -0.04
N GLU A 324 -18.04 -14.39 1.30
CA GLU A 324 -19.24 -14.21 2.11
C GLU A 324 -19.80 -12.85 1.70
N PRO A 325 -20.97 -12.81 1.04
CA PRO A 325 -21.50 -11.55 0.56
C PRO A 325 -21.58 -10.58 1.73
N ARG A 326 -21.38 -9.28 1.47
CA ARG A 326 -21.84 -8.18 2.34
C ARG A 326 -23.33 -8.27 2.73
N GLY A 327 -24.04 -9.32 2.31
CA GLY A 327 -25.36 -9.77 2.75
C GLY A 327 -25.37 -10.73 3.94
N GLY A 328 -24.25 -10.90 4.66
CA GLY A 328 -24.35 -11.16 6.09
C GLY A 328 -25.04 -9.96 6.72
N GLU A 329 -26.38 -9.93 6.67
CA GLU A 329 -27.25 -9.15 7.54
C GLU A 329 -26.57 -9.18 8.89
N GLY A 330 -25.81 -8.13 9.22
CA GLY A 330 -25.12 -8.07 10.48
C GLY A 330 -26.24 -8.18 11.47
N LYS A 331 -26.40 -9.37 12.10
CA LYS A 331 -27.58 -9.79 12.85
C LYS A 331 -28.09 -8.55 13.53
N ARG A 332 -29.09 -7.86 12.94
CA ARG A 332 -29.50 -6.54 13.43
C ARG A 332 -29.82 -6.82 14.88
N PRO A 333 -29.03 -6.33 15.85
CA PRO A 333 -28.80 -6.97 17.14
C PRO A 333 -30.11 -7.50 17.62
N ARG A 334 -30.36 -8.82 17.42
CA ARG A 334 -31.68 -9.44 17.18
C ARG A 334 -32.70 -8.59 17.91
N ARG A 335 -33.27 -7.55 17.22
CA ARG A 335 -33.98 -6.47 17.94
C ARG A 335 -34.98 -7.24 18.77
N LYS A 336 -34.80 -7.24 20.11
CA LYS A 336 -35.67 -8.03 20.99
C LYS A 336 -37.07 -7.76 20.46
N PRO A 337 -37.80 -8.79 20.01
CA PRO A 337 -39.09 -8.59 19.35
C PRO A 337 -39.81 -7.58 20.20
N SER A 338 -40.11 -6.41 19.64
CA SER A 338 -40.61 -5.31 20.44
C SER A 338 -41.90 -5.83 21.08
N THR A 339 -41.89 -6.02 22.39
CA THR A 339 -43.03 -6.50 23.15
C THR A 339 -43.78 -5.30 23.68
N CYS A 340 -45.09 -5.43 23.81
CA CYS A 340 -45.87 -4.42 24.50
C CYS A 340 -45.39 -4.27 25.95
N VAL A 341 -45.16 -3.03 26.40
CA VAL A 341 -44.71 -2.74 27.78
C VAL A 341 -45.74 -3.17 28.84
N LEU A 342 -47.01 -3.29 28.47
CA LEU A 342 -48.09 -3.68 29.38
C LEU A 342 -48.29 -5.19 29.46
N CYS A 343 -48.44 -5.88 28.33
CA CYS A 343 -48.80 -7.30 28.32
C CYS A 343 -47.63 -8.24 28.01
N GLY A 344 -46.47 -7.71 27.57
CA GLY A 344 -45.33 -8.52 27.13
C GLY A 344 -45.53 -9.27 25.80
N GLY A 345 -46.71 -9.17 25.18
CA GLY A 345 -47.03 -9.81 23.90
C GLY A 345 -46.27 -9.20 22.72
N MET A 346 -45.99 -10.02 21.71
CA MET A 346 -45.38 -9.55 20.45
C MET A 346 -46.39 -8.76 19.60
N PHE A 347 -45.90 -7.82 18.80
CA PHE A 347 -46.75 -7.13 17.83
C PHE A 347 -46.99 -8.00 16.59
N SER A 348 -48.25 -8.12 16.18
CA SER A 348 -48.70 -8.76 14.94
C SER A 348 -49.52 -7.77 14.10
N GLN A 349 -49.82 -8.11 12.85
CA GLN A 349 -50.68 -7.27 12.01
C GLN A 349 -52.09 -7.11 12.60
N ASP A 350 -52.57 -8.11 13.34
CA ASP A 350 -53.89 -8.10 13.98
C ASP A 350 -53.93 -7.28 15.29
N ALA A 351 -52.77 -6.93 15.84
CA ALA A 351 -52.64 -6.21 17.11
C ALA A 351 -51.78 -4.95 16.91
N PRO A 352 -52.35 -3.84 16.40
CA PRO A 352 -51.60 -2.64 16.07
C PRO A 352 -50.95 -2.01 17.32
N ALA A 353 -49.72 -1.55 17.14
CA ALA A 353 -48.92 -0.88 18.16
C ALA A 353 -49.03 0.64 18.05
N GLU A 354 -49.01 1.33 19.20
CA GLU A 354 -48.74 2.76 19.28
C GLU A 354 -47.37 3.02 19.91
N ARG A 355 -46.68 4.03 19.38
CA ARG A 355 -45.35 4.44 19.84
C ARG A 355 -45.44 5.76 20.58
N CYS A 356 -45.01 5.75 21.83
CA CYS A 356 -44.86 6.99 22.60
C CYS A 356 -43.61 7.77 22.16
N GLU A 357 -43.58 9.08 22.42
CA GLU A 357 -42.37 9.92 22.29
C GLU A 357 -41.19 9.40 23.12
N CYS A 358 -41.45 8.74 24.25
CA CYS A 358 -40.39 8.13 25.06
C CYS A 358 -39.78 6.85 24.43
N GLY A 359 -40.32 6.40 23.29
CA GLY A 359 -39.86 5.21 22.58
C GLY A 359 -40.55 3.90 22.98
N ALA A 360 -41.37 3.90 24.04
CA ALA A 360 -42.17 2.75 24.45
C ALA A 360 -43.22 2.37 23.38
N LEU A 361 -43.45 1.07 23.18
CA LEU A 361 -44.45 0.51 22.27
C LEU A 361 -45.52 -0.24 23.07
N CYS A 362 -46.80 0.03 22.80
CA CYS A 362 -47.93 -0.63 23.45
C CYS A 362 -48.99 -1.06 22.42
N HIS A 363 -49.71 -2.17 22.65
CA HIS A 363 -50.88 -2.48 21.81
C HIS A 363 -51.98 -1.45 22.05
N LYS A 364 -52.67 -1.02 20.99
CA LYS A 364 -53.85 -0.15 21.11
C LYS A 364 -54.90 -0.71 22.06
N SER A 365 -55.12 -2.02 22.06
CA SER A 365 -56.07 -2.71 22.94
C SER A 365 -55.64 -2.73 24.41
N CYS A 366 -54.34 -2.64 24.70
CA CYS A 366 -53.83 -2.63 26.08
C CYS A 366 -53.92 -1.23 26.71
N LEU A 367 -54.13 -0.19 25.92
CA LEU A 367 -54.25 1.19 26.38
C LEU A 367 -55.64 1.47 26.94
N LYS A 368 -55.76 1.57 28.27
CA LYS A 368 -57.00 1.97 28.98
C LYS A 368 -57.11 3.49 29.20
N GLY A 369 -56.51 4.30 28.33
CA GLY A 369 -56.56 5.76 28.40
C GLY A 369 -55.48 6.43 27.54
N ASP A 370 -55.47 7.76 27.55
CA ASP A 370 -54.59 8.54 26.66
C ASP A 370 -53.16 8.72 27.19
N ARG A 371 -52.78 8.10 28.31
CA ARG A 371 -51.44 8.29 28.91
C ARG A 371 -50.56 7.06 28.75
N CYS A 372 -49.30 7.28 28.38
CA CYS A 372 -48.30 6.23 28.30
C CYS A 372 -48.00 5.66 29.69
N PRO A 373 -48.08 4.34 29.90
CA PRO A 373 -47.79 3.72 31.19
C PRO A 373 -46.30 3.81 31.59
N ALA A 374 -45.40 3.99 30.63
CA ALA A 374 -43.96 4.07 30.88
C ALA A 374 -43.50 5.48 31.32
N CYS A 375 -44.11 6.55 30.79
CA CYS A 375 -43.67 7.93 31.03
C CYS A 375 -44.76 8.91 31.46
N GLY A 376 -46.03 8.48 31.51
CA GLY A 376 -47.18 9.31 31.91
C GLY A 376 -47.65 10.36 30.90
N LYS A 377 -46.94 10.57 29.79
CA LYS A 377 -47.31 11.56 28.75
C LYS A 377 -48.50 11.10 27.90
N SER A 378 -49.24 12.07 27.34
CA SER A 378 -50.31 11.81 26.35
C SER A 378 -49.78 11.05 25.13
N LEU A 379 -50.49 10.00 24.69
CA LEU A 379 -50.14 9.16 23.53
C LEU A 379 -50.69 9.67 22.21
N ALA A 380 -51.43 10.77 22.22
CA ALA A 380 -51.83 11.45 21.02
C ALA A 380 -51.41 12.92 21.10
N GLY A 381 -50.74 13.40 20.05
CA GLY A 381 -50.72 14.82 19.69
C GLY A 381 -52.09 15.34 19.26
N LYS A 382 -53.19 14.79 19.80
CA LYS A 382 -54.52 15.38 19.75
C LYS A 382 -54.72 16.17 21.04
N PRO A 383 -54.96 17.48 20.95
CA PRO A 383 -55.27 18.28 22.13
C PRO A 383 -56.51 17.72 22.84
N PRO A 384 -56.59 17.85 24.18
CA PRO A 384 -57.77 17.41 24.94
C PRO A 384 -59.01 18.12 24.40
N LYS A 385 -60.11 17.38 24.26
CA LYS A 385 -61.44 17.94 23.98
C LYS A 385 -62.09 18.47 25.26
#